data_AF-A0A3D3G3C2-F1
#
_entry.id   AF-A0A3D3G3C2-F1
#
_cell.length_a   1.000
_cell.length_b   1.000
_cell.length_c   1.000
_cell.angle_alpha   90.00
_cell.angle_beta   90.00
_cell.angle_gamma   90.00
#
_symmetry.space_group_name_H-M   'P 1'
#
loop_
_entity.id
_entity.type
_entity.pdbx_description
1 polymer ?
#
loop_
_entity_poly.entity_id
_entity_poly.type
_entity_poly.pdbx_seq_one_letter_code
_entity_poly.pdbx_strand_id
1 'polypeptide(L)'
;MKFEYRAADEQGRHQEGIIQASSEQAALQVLDRHGLYITRLQEIKEEPLYARRISFLERVSEKEVMIFSRQLAIMFKSRVSLVDSLSTIGSQLKSKNFRRRIFQISQDVEAGTSFSDALSKHPDAFSSFYINMVKRGETLGKLSDVLQYLADHLEREHQLRSKIKGALTYPIFVIVIAFVVITLLTILVLPNLTQILEESGAALPLITQWVIAFSNFYRQWWWLVALLIVGAIVGIGRLSKTKGGRRVVHRALLKIPIVGGFLRLMYVSRFGENLSTLITGGVPIVESIGITGRIVGNETYERIIQRAKDSVAQGSKVADVFERYPKEFPPTFTQMIKVGEKSGALDETLAEIVKFYRGEMDRSVDAFISLIEPLLIVVLGVLVGGVMASLMLPLYQSITAGIR
;
A
#
# COMPACT_ATOMS: atom_id res chain seq x y z
N MET A 1 -10.25 -21.15 -35.44
CA MET A 1 -9.60 -19.82 -35.45
C MET A 1 -10.70 -18.76 -35.48
N LYS A 2 -10.48 -17.59 -34.89
CA LYS A 2 -11.42 -16.47 -34.99
C LYS A 2 -10.89 -15.47 -36.01
N PHE A 3 -11.75 -14.94 -36.86
CA PHE A 3 -11.42 -13.95 -37.87
C PHE A 3 -12.30 -12.74 -37.67
N GLU A 4 -11.67 -11.57 -37.59
CA GLU A 4 -12.39 -10.30 -37.70
C GLU A 4 -12.60 -9.99 -39.18
N TYR A 5 -13.84 -9.67 -39.55
CA TYR A 5 -14.19 -9.35 -40.93
C TYR A 5 -14.88 -8.00 -41.03
N ARG A 6 -14.62 -7.30 -42.14
CA ARG A 6 -15.40 -6.18 -42.64
C ARG A 6 -15.89 -6.55 -44.03
N ALA A 7 -17.20 -6.57 -44.22
CA ALA A 7 -17.84 -6.96 -45.47
C ALA A 7 -18.97 -5.98 -45.82
N ALA A 8 -19.44 -6.01 -47.06
CA ALA A 8 -20.62 -5.27 -47.51
C ALA A 8 -21.66 -6.25 -48.05
N ASP A 9 -22.94 -6.00 -47.78
CA ASP A 9 -24.04 -6.74 -48.41
C ASP A 9 -24.30 -6.24 -49.85
N GLU A 10 -25.18 -6.92 -50.60
CA GLU A 10 -25.58 -6.52 -51.97
C GLU A 10 -26.17 -5.10 -52.06
N GLN A 11 -26.60 -4.53 -50.93
CA GLN A 11 -27.16 -3.18 -50.83
C GLN A 11 -26.09 -2.13 -50.45
N GLY A 12 -24.82 -2.54 -50.34
CA GLY A 12 -23.69 -1.68 -50.00
C GLY A 12 -23.60 -1.33 -48.51
N ARG A 13 -24.34 -2.01 -47.63
CA ARG A 13 -24.28 -1.77 -46.18
C ARG A 13 -23.10 -2.53 -45.59
N HIS A 14 -22.22 -1.79 -44.92
CA HIS A 14 -21.06 -2.36 -44.27
C HIS A 14 -21.43 -3.06 -42.97
N GLN A 15 -20.89 -4.27 -42.78
CA GLN A 15 -21.02 -5.05 -41.57
C GLN A 15 -19.63 -5.47 -41.06
N GLU A 16 -19.44 -5.35 -39.75
CA GLU A 16 -18.24 -5.76 -39.04
C GLU A 16 -18.59 -6.80 -37.99
N GLY A 17 -17.77 -7.84 -37.88
CA GLY A 17 -18.03 -8.93 -36.95
C GLY A 17 -16.86 -9.87 -36.79
N ILE A 18 -17.03 -10.85 -35.90
CA ILE A 18 -16.06 -11.91 -35.66
C ILE A 18 -16.71 -13.24 -36.05
N ILE A 19 -16.06 -13.98 -36.95
CA ILE A 19 -16.48 -15.30 -37.38
C ILE A 19 -15.48 -16.35 -36.91
N GLN A 20 -15.98 -17.50 -36.45
CA GLN A 20 -15.14 -18.62 -36.07
C GLN A 20 -15.13 -19.66 -37.18
N ALA A 21 -13.96 -19.96 -37.74
CA ALA A 21 -13.79 -20.92 -38.81
C ALA A 21 -12.52 -21.77 -38.62
N SER A 22 -12.46 -22.91 -39.30
CA SER A 22 -11.32 -23.83 -39.26
C SER A 22 -10.11 -23.35 -40.08
N SER A 23 -10.33 -22.48 -41.06
CA SER A 23 -9.30 -21.84 -41.88
C SER A 23 -9.82 -20.51 -42.45
N GLU A 24 -8.93 -19.67 -42.99
CA GLU A 24 -9.31 -18.44 -43.68
C GLU A 24 -10.24 -18.72 -44.87
N GLN A 25 -9.95 -19.77 -45.65
CA GLN A 25 -10.81 -20.22 -46.75
C GLN A 25 -12.20 -20.66 -46.28
N ALA A 26 -12.29 -21.31 -45.11
CA ALA A 26 -13.58 -21.67 -44.53
C ALA A 26 -14.35 -20.43 -44.04
N ALA A 27 -13.68 -19.41 -43.49
CA ALA A 27 -14.31 -18.14 -43.12
C ALA A 27 -14.85 -17.40 -44.36
N LEU A 28 -14.09 -17.35 -45.45
CA LEU A 28 -14.50 -16.75 -46.72
C LEU A 28 -15.76 -17.46 -47.27
N GLN A 29 -15.78 -18.79 -47.31
CA GLN A 29 -16.93 -19.55 -47.80
C GLN A 29 -18.20 -19.34 -46.96
N VAL A 30 -18.06 -19.21 -45.63
CA VAL A 30 -19.22 -18.95 -44.78
C VAL A 30 -19.74 -17.54 -45.00
N LEU A 31 -18.88 -16.53 -45.07
CA LEU A 31 -19.29 -15.15 -45.30
C LEU A 31 -19.91 -14.95 -46.70
N ASP A 32 -19.36 -15.61 -47.73
CA ASP A 32 -19.90 -15.61 -49.10
C ASP A 32 -21.30 -16.24 -49.18
N ARG A 33 -21.54 -17.37 -48.48
CA ARG A 33 -22.88 -17.99 -48.37
C ARG A 33 -23.93 -17.09 -47.69
N HIS A 34 -23.49 -16.10 -46.91
CA HIS A 34 -24.38 -15.13 -46.28
C HIS A 34 -24.58 -13.87 -47.15
N GLY A 35 -24.09 -13.86 -48.40
CA GLY A 35 -24.25 -12.74 -49.33
C GLY A 35 -23.39 -11.52 -48.96
N LEU A 36 -22.29 -11.74 -48.22
CA LEU A 36 -21.40 -10.68 -47.74
C LEU A 36 -20.12 -10.65 -48.57
N TYR A 37 -19.88 -9.55 -49.27
CA TYR A 37 -18.65 -9.29 -50.03
C TYR A 37 -17.55 -8.77 -49.11
N ILE A 38 -16.52 -9.57 -48.91
CA ILE A 38 -15.50 -9.34 -47.88
C ILE A 38 -14.48 -8.31 -48.38
N THR A 39 -14.36 -7.19 -47.67
CA THR A 39 -13.39 -6.13 -47.97
C THR A 39 -12.10 -6.31 -47.18
N ARG A 40 -12.18 -6.88 -45.99
CA ARG A 40 -11.03 -7.20 -45.14
C ARG A 40 -11.35 -8.40 -44.27
N LEU A 41 -10.46 -9.38 -44.25
CA LEU A 41 -10.50 -10.52 -43.34
C LEU A 41 -9.15 -10.63 -42.65
N GLN A 42 -9.14 -10.67 -41.33
CA GLN A 42 -7.92 -10.77 -40.54
C GLN A 42 -8.07 -11.83 -39.46
N GLU A 43 -7.12 -12.77 -39.41
CA GLU A 43 -7.08 -13.76 -38.34
C GLU A 43 -6.77 -13.08 -37.00
N ILE A 44 -7.63 -13.29 -36.02
CA ILE A 44 -7.39 -12.92 -34.63
C ILE A 44 -6.43 -13.96 -34.06
N LYS A 45 -5.13 -13.70 -34.20
CA LYS A 45 -4.09 -14.45 -33.49
C LYS A 45 -4.27 -14.19 -32.00
N GLU A 46 -4.53 -15.24 -31.22
CA GLU A 46 -4.51 -15.13 -29.76
C GLU A 46 -3.14 -14.59 -29.35
N GLU A 47 -3.13 -13.46 -28.63
CA GLU A 47 -1.87 -12.82 -28.23
C GLU A 47 -1.03 -13.80 -27.39
N PRO A 48 0.30 -13.84 -27.59
CA PRO A 48 1.20 -14.68 -26.79
C PRO A 48 1.00 -14.43 -25.29
N LEU A 49 1.15 -15.47 -24.45
CA LEU A 49 1.05 -15.37 -22.98
C LEU A 49 1.94 -14.27 -22.35
N TYR A 50 2.99 -13.84 -23.05
CA TYR A 50 3.89 -12.75 -22.66
C TYR A 50 3.35 -11.34 -23.00
N ALA A 51 2.41 -11.26 -23.95
CA ALA A 51 1.73 -10.03 -24.38
C ALA A 51 0.43 -9.78 -23.59
N ARG A 52 0.00 -10.70 -22.71
CA ARG A 52 -0.94 -10.36 -21.63
C ARG A 52 -0.35 -9.19 -20.86
N ARG A 53 -0.85 -7.99 -21.18
CA ARG A 53 -0.51 -6.73 -20.53
C ARG A 53 -0.38 -7.00 -19.04
N ILE A 54 0.83 -6.78 -18.52
CA ILE A 54 1.14 -6.97 -17.11
C ILE A 54 0.17 -6.05 -16.35
N SER A 55 -0.87 -6.62 -15.73
CA SER A 55 -1.92 -5.87 -15.04
C SER A 55 -1.39 -5.00 -13.89
N PHE A 56 -0.14 -5.23 -13.47
CA PHE A 56 0.58 -4.37 -12.53
C PHE A 56 1.00 -3.01 -13.12
N LEU A 57 1.25 -2.91 -14.43
CA LEU A 57 1.58 -1.65 -15.13
C LEU A 57 0.34 -0.78 -15.41
N GLU A 58 -0.86 -1.32 -15.23
CA GLU A 58 -2.12 -0.60 -15.45
C GLU A 58 -2.71 0.03 -14.18
N ARG A 59 -2.02 -0.09 -13.03
CA ARG A 59 -2.46 0.52 -11.77
C ARG A 59 -2.20 2.03 -11.75
N VAL A 60 -3.21 2.79 -11.34
CA VAL A 60 -3.09 4.22 -11.09
C VAL A 60 -2.32 4.43 -9.79
N SER A 61 -1.37 5.37 -9.80
CA SER A 61 -0.59 5.71 -8.61
C SER A 61 -1.44 6.49 -7.60
N GLU A 62 -1.30 6.18 -6.30
CA GLU A 62 -1.92 6.95 -5.21
C GLU A 62 -1.59 8.45 -5.31
N LYS A 63 -0.37 8.79 -5.77
CA LYS A 63 0.05 10.18 -6.00
C LYS A 63 -0.74 10.85 -7.11
N GLU A 64 -1.06 10.13 -8.17
CA GLU A 64 -1.84 10.69 -9.29
C GLU A 64 -3.28 10.96 -8.86
N VAL A 65 -3.90 10.04 -8.12
CA VAL A 65 -5.26 10.22 -7.57
C VAL A 65 -5.30 11.41 -6.59
N MET A 66 -4.26 11.57 -5.77
CA MET A 66 -4.11 12.73 -4.87
C MET A 66 -4.05 14.05 -5.64
N ILE A 67 -3.16 14.16 -6.65
CA ILE A 67 -3.03 15.37 -7.47
C ILE A 67 -4.33 15.68 -8.21
N PHE A 68 -4.93 14.67 -8.85
CA PHE A 68 -6.23 14.78 -9.52
C PHE A 68 -7.30 15.32 -8.56
N SER A 69 -7.41 14.75 -7.37
CA SER A 69 -8.43 15.15 -6.39
C SER A 69 -8.21 16.58 -5.90
N ARG A 70 -6.96 16.99 -5.69
CA ARG A 70 -6.61 18.38 -5.32
C ARG A 70 -6.97 19.36 -6.43
N GLN A 71 -6.61 19.06 -7.67
CA GLN A 71 -6.93 19.92 -8.81
C GLN A 71 -8.45 20.01 -9.02
N LEU A 72 -9.16 18.88 -8.91
CA LEU A 72 -10.62 18.83 -9.03
C LEU A 72 -11.30 19.68 -7.95
N ALA A 73 -10.86 19.57 -6.70
CA ALA A 73 -11.36 20.39 -5.60
C ALA A 73 -11.16 21.88 -5.86
N ILE A 74 -9.98 22.29 -6.35
CA ILE A 74 -9.67 23.69 -6.68
C ILE A 74 -10.58 24.19 -7.81
N MET A 75 -10.66 23.48 -8.92
CA MET A 75 -11.45 23.88 -10.08
C MET A 75 -12.95 23.96 -9.76
N PHE A 76 -13.47 22.95 -9.06
CA PHE A 76 -14.87 22.90 -8.67
C PHE A 76 -15.22 24.02 -7.67
N LYS A 77 -14.33 24.31 -6.70
CA LYS A 77 -14.47 25.46 -5.79
C LYS A 77 -14.45 26.80 -6.55
N SER A 78 -13.70 26.89 -7.64
CA SER A 78 -13.70 28.02 -8.57
C SER A 78 -14.92 28.08 -9.50
N ARG A 79 -15.95 27.25 -9.27
CA ARG A 79 -17.20 27.17 -10.03
C ARG A 79 -17.03 26.75 -11.49
N VAL A 80 -15.91 26.10 -11.83
CA VAL A 80 -15.77 25.43 -13.13
C VAL A 80 -16.68 24.19 -13.12
N SER A 81 -17.34 23.90 -14.25
CA SER A 81 -18.22 22.74 -14.34
C SER A 81 -17.45 21.44 -14.06
N LEU A 82 -18.15 20.41 -13.55
CA LEU A 82 -17.52 19.13 -13.25
C LEU A 82 -16.92 18.49 -14.51
N VAL A 83 -17.65 18.54 -15.63
CA VAL A 83 -17.21 18.00 -16.92
C VAL A 83 -15.97 18.72 -17.44
N ASP A 84 -15.95 20.07 -17.40
CA ASP A 84 -14.79 20.85 -17.83
C ASP A 84 -13.57 20.62 -16.93
N SER A 85 -13.80 20.47 -15.63
CA SER A 85 -12.73 20.15 -14.68
C SER A 85 -12.12 18.79 -14.97
N LEU A 86 -12.95 17.76 -15.20
CA LEU A 86 -12.50 16.41 -15.54
C LEU A 86 -11.73 16.38 -16.88
N SER A 87 -12.24 17.05 -17.91
CA SER A 87 -11.60 17.10 -19.23
C SER A 87 -10.26 17.85 -19.18
N THR A 88 -10.22 19.00 -18.50
CA THR A 88 -9.01 19.82 -18.32
C THR A 88 -7.93 19.03 -17.57
N ILE A 89 -8.26 18.45 -16.42
CA ILE A 89 -7.30 17.68 -15.63
C ILE A 89 -6.87 16.42 -16.40
N GLY A 90 -7.80 15.73 -17.05
CA GLY A 90 -7.54 14.57 -17.90
C GLY A 90 -6.47 14.85 -18.96
N SER A 91 -6.55 16.01 -19.62
CA SER A 91 -5.56 16.42 -20.63
C SER A 91 -4.13 16.59 -20.08
N GLN A 92 -3.99 16.96 -18.81
CA GLN A 92 -2.71 17.22 -18.14
C GLN A 92 -2.08 15.97 -17.51
N LEU A 93 -2.84 14.88 -17.35
CA LEU A 93 -2.34 13.64 -16.72
C LEU A 93 -1.26 12.97 -17.58
N LYS A 94 -0.11 12.66 -16.99
CA LYS A 94 1.00 11.97 -17.68
C LYS A 94 0.70 10.49 -17.96
N SER A 95 0.04 9.79 -17.03
CA SER A 95 -0.35 8.39 -17.22
C SER A 95 -1.46 8.24 -18.25
N LYS A 96 -1.17 7.55 -19.36
CA LYS A 96 -2.17 7.23 -20.40
C LYS A 96 -3.34 6.42 -19.83
N ASN A 97 -3.07 5.53 -18.88
CA ASN A 97 -4.09 4.69 -18.26
C ASN A 97 -5.07 5.53 -17.43
N PHE A 98 -4.54 6.39 -16.55
CA PHE A 98 -5.38 7.23 -15.71
C PHE A 98 -6.14 8.28 -16.52
N ARG A 99 -5.46 8.90 -17.50
CA ARG A 99 -6.07 9.81 -18.49
C ARG A 99 -7.32 9.21 -19.15
N ARG A 100 -7.22 7.97 -19.66
CA ARG A 100 -8.35 7.28 -20.31
C ARG A 100 -9.55 7.15 -19.37
N ARG A 101 -9.32 6.81 -18.09
CA ARG A 101 -10.38 6.66 -17.09
C ARG A 101 -11.04 7.99 -16.76
N ILE A 102 -10.26 9.05 -16.59
CA ILE A 102 -10.82 10.39 -16.33
C ILE A 102 -11.67 10.86 -17.51
N PHE A 103 -11.25 10.62 -18.75
CA PHE A 103 -12.10 10.92 -19.91
C PHE A 103 -13.37 10.08 -19.97
N GLN A 104 -13.31 8.79 -19.63
CA GLN A 104 -14.51 7.95 -19.53
C GLN A 104 -15.47 8.46 -18.45
N ILE A 105 -14.95 8.85 -17.28
CA ILE A 105 -15.75 9.46 -16.20
C ILE A 105 -16.37 10.78 -16.69
N SER A 106 -15.60 11.62 -17.39
CA SER A 106 -16.10 12.88 -17.96
C SER A 106 -17.27 12.63 -18.92
N GLN A 107 -17.13 11.66 -19.83
CA GLN A 107 -18.17 11.28 -20.80
C GLN A 107 -19.42 10.70 -20.11
N ASP A 108 -19.23 9.84 -19.10
CA ASP A 108 -20.35 9.28 -18.34
C ASP A 108 -21.15 10.36 -17.62
N VAL A 109 -20.46 11.33 -17.01
CA VAL A 109 -21.09 12.47 -16.31
C VAL A 109 -21.77 13.40 -17.31
N GLU A 110 -21.14 13.68 -18.46
CA GLU A 110 -21.74 14.44 -19.56
C GLU A 110 -23.01 13.76 -20.11
N ALA A 111 -23.03 12.42 -20.14
CA ALA A 111 -24.19 11.62 -20.52
C ALA A 111 -25.28 11.54 -19.44
N GLY A 112 -25.09 12.20 -18.29
CA GLY A 112 -26.08 12.28 -17.19
C GLY A 112 -25.94 11.20 -16.10
N THR A 113 -24.88 10.40 -16.13
CA THR A 113 -24.57 9.49 -15.01
C THR A 113 -24.12 10.31 -13.79
N SER A 114 -24.51 9.91 -12.57
CA SER A 114 -23.98 10.55 -11.37
C SER A 114 -22.46 10.39 -11.30
N PHE A 115 -21.76 11.37 -10.72
CA PHE A 115 -20.31 11.33 -10.60
C PHE A 115 -19.84 10.15 -9.76
N SER A 116 -20.55 9.84 -8.66
CA SER A 116 -20.23 8.67 -7.84
C SER A 116 -20.40 7.34 -8.58
N ASP A 117 -21.44 7.20 -9.41
CA ASP A 117 -21.64 5.99 -10.21
C ASP A 117 -20.59 5.86 -11.31
N ALA A 118 -20.20 6.97 -11.96
CA ALA A 118 -19.10 6.98 -12.94
C ALA A 118 -17.76 6.58 -12.29
N LEU A 119 -17.44 7.11 -11.10
CA LEU A 119 -16.25 6.72 -10.33
C LEU A 119 -16.27 5.23 -9.95
N SER A 120 -17.44 4.67 -9.64
CA SER A 120 -17.60 3.27 -9.21
C SER A 120 -17.18 2.24 -10.26
N LYS A 121 -17.19 2.62 -11.54
CA LYS A 121 -16.69 1.80 -12.67
C LYS A 121 -15.17 1.64 -12.66
N HIS A 122 -14.44 2.39 -11.82
CA HIS A 122 -12.99 2.39 -11.72
C HIS A 122 -12.48 2.13 -10.29
N PRO A 123 -12.80 0.98 -9.67
CA PRO A 123 -12.48 0.67 -8.27
C PRO A 123 -10.98 0.47 -7.99
N ASP A 124 -10.17 0.35 -9.05
CA ASP A 124 -8.72 0.25 -8.97
C ASP A 124 -8.02 1.62 -8.87
N ALA A 125 -8.73 2.70 -9.21
CA ALA A 125 -8.26 4.08 -9.04
C ALA A 125 -8.93 4.76 -7.82
N PHE A 126 -10.23 4.54 -7.62
CA PHE A 126 -11.00 5.19 -6.56
C PHE A 126 -11.46 4.18 -5.52
N SER A 127 -11.11 4.45 -4.26
CA SER A 127 -11.49 3.58 -3.15
C SER A 127 -13.00 3.65 -2.87
N SER A 128 -13.54 2.62 -2.21
CA SER A 128 -14.94 2.63 -1.76
C SER A 128 -15.26 3.82 -0.84
N PHE A 129 -14.28 4.28 -0.06
CA PHE A 129 -14.42 5.48 0.76
C PHE A 129 -14.62 6.72 -0.11
N TYR A 130 -13.77 6.91 -1.12
CA TYR A 130 -13.85 8.03 -2.05
C TYR A 130 -15.21 8.08 -2.75
N ILE A 131 -15.65 6.94 -3.30
CA ILE A 131 -16.92 6.83 -4.04
C ILE A 131 -18.11 7.16 -3.13
N ASN A 132 -18.16 6.59 -1.92
CA ASN A 132 -19.28 6.84 -0.99
C ASN A 132 -19.30 8.29 -0.49
N MET A 133 -18.15 8.93 -0.36
CA MET A 133 -18.06 10.35 -0.03
C MET A 133 -18.64 11.22 -1.13
N VAL A 134 -18.20 11.02 -2.37
CA VAL A 134 -18.76 11.72 -3.52
C VAL A 134 -20.28 11.51 -3.59
N LYS A 135 -20.77 10.28 -3.45
CA LYS A 135 -22.21 9.95 -3.48
C LYS A 135 -23.02 10.74 -2.46
N ARG A 136 -22.50 10.85 -1.22
CA ARG A 136 -23.13 11.63 -0.15
C ARG A 136 -23.09 13.12 -0.48
N GLY A 137 -21.97 13.62 -0.97
CA GLY A 137 -21.82 15.02 -1.40
C GLY A 137 -22.79 15.40 -2.52
N GLU A 138 -22.99 14.52 -3.51
CA GLU A 138 -23.95 14.72 -4.58
C GLU A 138 -25.39 14.77 -4.05
N THR A 139 -25.76 13.80 -3.21
CA THR A 139 -27.12 13.70 -2.65
C THR A 139 -27.47 14.91 -1.77
N LEU A 140 -26.48 15.44 -1.03
CA LEU A 140 -26.66 16.57 -0.11
C LEU A 140 -26.38 17.94 -0.75
N GLY A 141 -25.99 17.99 -2.02
CA GLY A 141 -25.58 19.23 -2.69
C GLY A 141 -24.29 19.86 -2.13
N LYS A 142 -23.49 19.09 -1.38
CA LYS A 142 -22.23 19.51 -0.72
C LYS A 142 -20.99 18.95 -1.40
N LEU A 143 -21.05 18.72 -2.71
CA LEU A 143 -19.96 18.10 -3.46
C LEU A 143 -18.64 18.90 -3.35
N SER A 144 -18.70 20.23 -3.33
CA SER A 144 -17.52 21.09 -3.18
C SER A 144 -16.77 20.82 -1.87
N ASP A 145 -17.50 20.74 -0.75
CA ASP A 145 -16.91 20.49 0.58
C ASP A 145 -16.30 19.09 0.65
N VAL A 146 -16.99 18.10 0.06
CA VAL A 146 -16.51 16.72 0.00
C VAL A 146 -15.25 16.59 -0.84
N LEU A 147 -15.18 17.26 -2.01
CA LEU A 147 -14.00 17.23 -2.86
C LEU A 147 -12.79 17.86 -2.17
N GLN A 148 -12.98 19.01 -1.52
CA GLN A 148 -11.95 19.66 -0.70
C GLN A 148 -11.46 18.72 0.40
N TYR A 149 -12.39 18.11 1.12
CA TYR A 149 -12.09 17.17 2.17
C TYR A 149 -11.28 15.96 1.64
N LEU A 150 -11.72 15.33 0.54
CA LEU A 150 -11.05 14.18 -0.05
C LEU A 150 -9.63 14.51 -0.50
N ALA A 151 -9.44 15.70 -1.10
CA ALA A 151 -8.12 16.18 -1.47
C ALA A 151 -7.20 16.34 -0.25
N ASP A 152 -7.69 16.96 0.83
CA ASP A 152 -6.92 17.14 2.06
C ASP A 152 -6.59 15.79 2.71
N HIS A 153 -7.53 14.84 2.72
CA HIS A 153 -7.31 13.49 3.24
C HIS A 153 -6.25 12.72 2.47
N LEU A 154 -6.35 12.68 1.13
CA LEU A 154 -5.39 11.97 0.28
C LEU A 154 -3.99 12.58 0.35
N GLU A 155 -3.89 13.91 0.48
CA GLU A 155 -2.61 14.60 0.64
C GLU A 155 -1.93 14.20 1.95
N ARG A 156 -2.69 14.15 3.06
CA ARG A 156 -2.18 13.68 4.35
C ARG A 156 -1.72 12.22 4.28
N GLU A 157 -2.50 11.34 3.67
CA GLU A 157 -2.09 9.94 3.51
C GLU A 157 -0.79 9.81 2.69
N HIS A 158 -0.67 10.59 1.62
CA HIS A 158 0.53 10.60 0.79
C HIS A 158 1.75 11.15 1.52
N GLN A 159 1.59 12.22 2.30
CA GLN A 159 2.65 12.82 3.12
C GLN A 159 3.15 11.82 4.17
N LEU A 160 2.25 11.16 4.90
CA LEU A 160 2.61 10.15 5.89
C LEU A 160 3.39 9.00 5.25
N ARG A 161 2.88 8.46 4.13
CA ARG A 161 3.57 7.38 3.39
C ARG A 161 4.93 7.83 2.86
N SER A 162 5.03 9.07 2.37
CA SER A 162 6.27 9.62 1.85
C SER A 162 7.29 9.87 2.96
N LYS A 163 6.85 10.33 4.13
CA LYS A 163 7.69 10.46 5.33
C LYS A 163 8.25 9.10 5.76
N ILE A 164 7.40 8.08 5.83
CA ILE A 164 7.82 6.70 6.15
C ILE A 164 8.81 6.18 5.11
N LYS A 165 8.51 6.31 3.81
CA LYS A 165 9.42 5.86 2.74
C LYS A 165 10.75 6.61 2.75
N GLY A 166 10.70 7.93 2.93
CA GLY A 166 11.87 8.78 3.00
C GLY A 166 12.80 8.35 4.15
N ALA A 167 12.23 8.13 5.33
CA ALA A 167 12.95 7.69 6.51
C ALA A 167 13.60 6.30 6.36
N LEU A 168 13.05 5.43 5.52
CA LEU A 168 13.63 4.10 5.23
C LEU A 168 14.79 4.16 4.23
N THR A 169 14.95 5.26 3.48
CA THR A 169 16.02 5.40 2.48
C THR A 169 17.40 5.28 3.10
N TYR A 170 17.66 6.00 4.20
CA TYR A 170 18.96 5.99 4.88
C TYR A 170 19.29 4.60 5.47
N PRO A 171 18.40 3.94 6.24
CA PRO A 171 18.61 2.57 6.69
C PRO A 171 18.92 1.58 5.58
N ILE A 172 18.19 1.64 4.46
CA ILE A 172 18.42 0.77 3.31
C ILE A 172 19.83 1.02 2.74
N PHE A 173 20.21 2.28 2.56
CA PHE A 173 21.54 2.64 2.05
C PHE A 173 22.67 2.10 2.95
N VAL A 174 22.57 2.32 4.27
CA VAL A 174 23.56 1.82 5.25
C VAL A 174 23.64 0.29 5.23
N ILE A 175 22.50 -0.40 5.20
CA ILE A 175 22.45 -1.88 5.13
C ILE A 175 23.10 -2.38 3.84
N VAL A 176 22.85 -1.73 2.70
CA VAL A 176 23.46 -2.08 1.42
C VAL A 176 24.98 -1.92 1.48
N ILE A 177 25.48 -0.79 2.00
CA ILE A 177 26.93 -0.57 2.17
C ILE A 177 27.52 -1.60 3.13
N ALA A 178 26.89 -1.85 4.28
CA ALA A 178 27.34 -2.84 5.23
C ALA A 178 27.44 -4.22 4.58
N PHE A 179 26.43 -4.62 3.80
CA PHE A 179 26.44 -5.89 3.06
C PHE A 179 27.59 -5.98 2.05
N VAL A 180 27.87 -4.90 1.31
CA VAL A 180 29.01 -4.82 0.38
C VAL A 180 30.33 -4.97 1.11
N VAL A 181 30.53 -4.22 2.21
CA VAL A 181 31.75 -4.27 3.02
C VAL A 181 31.96 -5.67 3.62
N ILE A 182 30.91 -6.28 4.16
CA ILE A 182 30.97 -7.64 4.72
C ILE A 182 31.35 -8.65 3.64
N THR A 183 30.72 -8.56 2.46
CA THR A 183 31.02 -9.44 1.33
C THR A 183 32.50 -9.32 0.95
N LEU A 184 33.02 -8.08 0.84
CA LEU A 184 34.41 -7.82 0.51
C LEU A 184 35.37 -8.41 1.54
N LEU A 185 35.12 -8.18 2.83
CA LEU A 185 35.95 -8.70 3.92
C LEU A 185 35.92 -10.23 3.97
N THR A 186 34.76 -10.82 3.75
CA THR A 186 34.54 -12.28 3.78
C THR A 186 35.19 -12.99 2.59
N ILE A 187 35.15 -12.38 1.39
CA ILE A 187 35.68 -12.98 0.16
C ILE A 187 37.18 -12.76 0.00
N LEU A 188 37.68 -11.56 0.29
CA LEU A 188 39.07 -11.19 0.03
C LEU A 188 39.96 -11.26 1.26
N VAL A 189 39.51 -10.69 2.38
CA VAL A 189 40.39 -10.48 3.55
C VAL A 189 40.50 -11.73 4.40
N LEU A 190 39.36 -12.35 4.72
CA LEU A 190 39.32 -13.48 5.63
C LEU A 190 40.10 -14.72 5.13
N PRO A 191 40.05 -15.12 3.84
CA PRO A 191 40.80 -16.29 3.35
C PRO A 191 42.32 -16.14 3.46
N ASN A 192 42.82 -14.95 3.14
CA ASN A 192 44.25 -14.65 3.24
C ASN A 192 44.72 -14.75 4.70
N LEU A 193 43.91 -14.28 5.64
CA LEU A 193 44.20 -14.38 7.07
C LEU A 193 44.12 -15.82 7.58
N THR A 194 43.12 -16.60 7.18
CA THR A 194 43.02 -18.01 7.59
C THR A 194 44.21 -18.81 7.11
N GLN A 195 44.66 -18.58 5.87
CA GLN A 195 45.82 -19.26 5.31
C GLN A 195 47.10 -18.97 6.11
N ILE A 196 47.36 -17.70 6.44
CA ILE A 196 48.53 -17.31 7.25
C ILE A 196 48.48 -17.94 8.65
N LEU A 197 47.30 -18.01 9.26
CA LEU A 197 47.12 -18.58 10.60
C LEU A 197 47.29 -20.10 10.60
N GLU A 198 46.79 -20.81 9.59
CA GLU A 198 47.01 -22.25 9.40
C GLU A 198 48.49 -22.57 9.17
N GLU A 199 49.18 -21.76 8.36
CA GLU A 199 50.62 -21.89 8.12
C GLU A 199 51.46 -21.63 9.38
N SER A 200 50.98 -20.79 10.31
CA SER A 200 51.65 -20.50 11.58
C SER A 200 51.51 -21.60 12.64
N GLY A 201 50.63 -22.58 12.45
CA GLY A 201 50.36 -23.66 13.41
C GLY A 201 49.66 -23.22 14.70
N ALA A 202 49.26 -21.94 14.81
CA ALA A 202 48.59 -21.40 15.98
C ALA A 202 47.11 -21.84 16.04
N ALA A 203 46.63 -22.19 17.23
CA ALA A 203 45.21 -22.52 17.44
C ALA A 203 44.34 -21.27 17.23
N LEU A 204 43.34 -21.37 16.36
CA LEU A 204 42.43 -20.26 16.06
C LEU A 204 41.56 -19.92 17.28
N PRO A 205 41.46 -18.64 17.70
CA PRO A 205 40.51 -18.20 18.71
C PRO A 205 39.08 -18.57 18.37
N LEU A 206 38.25 -18.84 19.39
CA LEU A 206 36.83 -19.18 19.22
C LEU A 206 36.07 -18.13 18.38
N ILE A 207 36.34 -16.84 18.59
CA ILE A 207 35.71 -15.74 17.84
C ILE A 207 36.05 -15.83 16.34
N THR A 208 37.31 -16.15 16.01
CA THR A 208 37.77 -16.31 14.63
C THR A 208 37.14 -17.55 13.98
N GLN A 209 37.01 -18.67 14.71
CA GLN A 209 36.31 -19.86 14.22
C GLN A 209 34.83 -19.58 13.88
N TRP A 210 34.13 -18.83 14.75
CA TRP A 210 32.74 -18.42 14.49
C TRP A 210 32.63 -17.52 13.25
N VAL A 211 33.56 -16.58 13.06
CA VAL A 211 33.55 -15.71 11.88
C VAL A 211 33.87 -16.48 10.60
N ILE A 212 34.79 -17.45 10.63
CA ILE A 212 35.06 -18.34 9.49
C ILE A 212 33.84 -19.22 9.17
N ALA A 213 33.21 -19.80 10.19
CA ALA A 213 32.00 -20.61 10.02
C ALA A 213 30.85 -19.77 9.43
N PHE A 214 30.64 -18.55 9.94
CA PHE A 214 29.66 -17.61 9.43
C PHE A 214 30.00 -17.15 8.00
N SER A 215 31.27 -16.90 7.70
CA SER A 215 31.78 -16.57 6.37
C SER A 215 31.47 -17.66 5.36
N ASN A 216 31.77 -18.91 5.69
CA ASN A 216 31.52 -20.06 4.82
C ASN A 216 30.01 -20.25 4.60
N PHE A 217 29.21 -20.13 5.67
CA PHE A 217 27.76 -20.12 5.57
C PHE A 217 27.26 -19.00 4.66
N TYR A 218 27.73 -17.78 4.85
CA TYR A 218 27.33 -16.61 4.05
C TYR A 218 27.73 -16.79 2.59
N ARG A 219 28.97 -17.17 2.28
CA ARG A 219 29.45 -17.38 0.91
C ARG A 219 28.64 -18.43 0.16
N GLN A 220 28.23 -19.50 0.83
CA GLN A 220 27.48 -20.60 0.22
C GLN A 220 25.96 -20.39 0.20
N TRP A 221 25.40 -19.70 1.20
CA TRP A 221 23.94 -19.64 1.44
C TRP A 221 23.36 -18.21 1.45
N TRP A 222 24.11 -17.15 1.15
CA TRP A 222 23.57 -15.78 1.13
C TRP A 222 22.34 -15.64 0.21
N TRP A 223 22.35 -16.32 -0.94
CA TRP A 223 21.23 -16.33 -1.89
C TRP A 223 20.01 -17.05 -1.31
N LEU A 224 20.22 -18.10 -0.52
CA LEU A 224 19.14 -18.81 0.17
C LEU A 224 18.54 -17.96 1.29
N VAL A 225 19.36 -17.21 2.04
CA VAL A 225 18.89 -16.24 3.04
C VAL A 225 18.08 -15.12 2.36
N ALA A 226 18.56 -14.57 1.26
CA ALA A 226 17.83 -13.58 0.47
C ALA A 226 16.50 -14.14 -0.06
N LEU A 227 16.50 -15.37 -0.59
CA LEU A 227 15.31 -16.09 -1.03
C LEU A 227 14.32 -16.31 0.13
N LEU A 228 14.81 -16.66 1.33
CA LEU A 228 13.99 -16.88 2.52
C LEU A 228 13.33 -15.58 2.99
N ILE A 229 14.07 -14.46 2.97
CA ILE A 229 13.53 -13.14 3.32
C ILE A 229 12.45 -12.73 2.31
N VAL A 230 12.74 -12.82 1.00
CA VAL A 230 11.76 -12.51 -0.05
C VAL A 230 10.57 -13.45 0.04
N GLY A 231 10.79 -14.74 0.26
CA GLY A 231 9.77 -15.76 0.45
C GLY A 231 8.91 -15.50 1.68
N ALA A 232 9.49 -15.05 2.79
CA ALA A 232 8.76 -14.66 3.99
C ALA A 232 7.92 -13.41 3.74
N ILE A 233 8.46 -12.39 3.06
CA ILE A 233 7.71 -11.16 2.71
C ILE A 233 6.53 -11.51 1.80
N VAL A 234 6.76 -12.28 0.73
CA VAL A 234 5.71 -12.71 -0.21
C VAL A 234 4.72 -13.64 0.49
N GLY A 235 5.19 -14.56 1.33
CA GLY A 235 4.40 -15.50 2.11
C GLY A 235 3.47 -14.78 3.07
N ILE A 236 4.00 -13.88 3.89
CA ILE A 236 3.23 -13.00 4.79
C ILE A 236 2.25 -12.16 3.96
N GLY A 237 2.68 -11.60 2.83
CA GLY A 237 1.83 -10.83 1.93
C GLY A 237 0.66 -11.64 1.36
N ARG A 238 0.87 -12.92 1.02
CA ARG A 238 -0.19 -13.83 0.57
C ARG A 238 -1.07 -14.32 1.70
N LEU A 239 -0.50 -14.70 2.84
CA LEU A 239 -1.25 -15.05 4.05
C LEU A 239 -2.17 -13.92 4.49
N SER A 240 -1.70 -12.67 4.41
CA SER A 240 -2.49 -11.47 4.74
C SER A 240 -3.70 -11.24 3.82
N LYS A 241 -3.73 -11.87 2.63
CA LYS A 241 -4.90 -11.84 1.73
C LYS A 241 -5.94 -12.91 2.05
N THR A 242 -5.56 -13.96 2.79
CA THR A 242 -6.51 -15.00 3.23
C THR A 242 -7.22 -14.59 4.51
N LYS A 243 -8.50 -14.97 4.71
CA LYS A 243 -9.28 -14.59 5.90
C LYS A 243 -8.61 -15.05 7.21
N GLY A 244 -8.11 -16.29 7.25
CA GLY A 244 -7.42 -16.84 8.42
C GLY A 244 -6.04 -16.21 8.66
N GLY A 245 -5.23 -16.09 7.60
CA GLY A 245 -3.88 -15.53 7.69
C GLY A 245 -3.88 -14.04 8.04
N ARG A 246 -4.82 -13.26 7.49
CA ARG A 246 -5.02 -11.84 7.84
C ARG A 246 -5.19 -11.65 9.34
N ARG A 247 -5.99 -12.50 9.99
CA ARG A 247 -6.21 -12.46 11.45
C ARG A 247 -4.94 -12.70 12.25
N VAL A 248 -4.18 -13.72 11.88
CA VAL A 248 -2.95 -14.11 12.57
C VAL A 248 -1.90 -13.01 12.41
N VAL A 249 -1.67 -12.55 11.18
CA VAL A 249 -0.69 -11.50 10.87
C VAL A 249 -1.06 -10.19 11.57
N HIS A 250 -2.31 -9.74 11.45
CA HIS A 250 -2.79 -8.50 12.07
C HIS A 250 -2.67 -8.51 13.60
N ARG A 251 -2.89 -9.68 14.24
CA ARG A 251 -2.73 -9.83 15.69
C ARG A 251 -1.26 -9.91 16.10
N ALA A 252 -0.43 -10.58 15.31
CA ALA A 252 1.01 -10.70 15.58
C ALA A 252 1.69 -9.33 15.53
N LEU A 253 1.39 -8.52 14.51
CA LEU A 253 1.95 -7.17 14.36
C LEU A 253 1.66 -6.25 15.55
N LEU A 254 0.47 -6.36 16.15
CA LEU A 254 0.08 -5.57 17.33
C LEU A 254 0.83 -5.97 18.61
N LYS A 255 1.44 -7.16 18.66
CA LYS A 255 2.19 -7.67 19.81
C LYS A 255 3.68 -7.31 19.77
N ILE A 256 4.20 -6.91 18.61
CA ILE A 256 5.61 -6.54 18.48
C ILE A 256 5.86 -5.28 19.32
N PRO A 257 6.84 -5.27 20.24
CA PRO A 257 7.21 -4.07 20.98
C PRO A 257 7.56 -2.92 20.03
N ILE A 258 7.28 -1.67 20.41
CA ILE A 258 7.47 -0.45 19.60
C ILE A 258 6.50 -0.38 18.40
N VAL A 259 6.53 -1.36 17.48
CA VAL A 259 5.65 -1.43 16.29
C VAL A 259 4.17 -1.51 16.68
N GLY A 260 3.82 -2.35 17.65
CA GLY A 260 2.46 -2.52 18.11
C GLY A 260 1.89 -1.28 18.79
N GLY A 261 2.72 -0.47 19.45
CA GLY A 261 2.30 0.82 20.01
C GLY A 261 1.97 1.82 18.90
N PHE A 262 2.90 1.98 17.95
CA PHE A 262 2.72 2.81 16.77
C PHE A 262 1.47 2.42 15.95
N LEU A 263 1.29 1.12 15.68
CA LEU A 263 0.14 0.64 14.91
C LEU A 263 -1.19 0.91 15.61
N ARG A 264 -1.27 0.74 16.94
CA ARG A 264 -2.49 1.05 17.69
C ARG A 264 -2.86 2.51 17.57
N LEU A 265 -1.88 3.39 17.76
CA LEU A 265 -2.05 4.83 17.60
C LEU A 265 -2.50 5.21 16.18
N MET A 266 -1.88 4.61 15.17
CA MET A 266 -2.25 4.79 13.77
C MET A 266 -3.70 4.34 13.49
N TYR A 267 -4.13 3.17 13.99
CA TYR A 267 -5.49 2.68 13.77
C TYR A 267 -6.54 3.52 14.49
N VAL A 268 -6.28 3.95 15.72
CA VAL A 268 -7.18 4.84 16.48
C VAL A 268 -7.28 6.22 15.82
N SER A 269 -6.15 6.79 15.40
CA SER A 269 -6.11 8.08 14.70
C SER A 269 -6.88 8.03 13.39
N ARG A 270 -6.65 7.00 12.55
CA ARG A 270 -7.40 6.78 11.31
C ARG A 270 -8.89 6.57 11.56
N PHE A 271 -9.25 5.80 12.58
CA PHE A 271 -10.65 5.59 12.93
C PHE A 271 -11.31 6.91 13.34
N GLY A 272 -10.69 7.66 14.25
CA GLY A 272 -11.19 8.96 14.70
C GLY A 272 -11.31 9.97 13.55
N GLU A 273 -10.30 10.06 12.68
CA GLU A 273 -10.31 10.99 11.55
C GLU A 273 -11.42 10.65 10.57
N ASN A 274 -11.53 9.39 10.17
CA ASN A 274 -12.60 8.94 9.29
C ASN A 274 -13.98 9.12 9.95
N LEU A 275 -14.11 8.88 11.24
CA LEU A 275 -15.40 8.98 11.93
C LEU A 275 -15.84 10.45 12.04
N SER A 276 -14.94 11.32 12.51
CA SER A 276 -15.13 12.78 12.56
C SER A 276 -15.58 13.31 11.20
N THR A 277 -14.85 12.92 10.16
CA THR A 277 -15.13 13.29 8.77
C THR A 277 -16.55 12.95 8.34
N LEU A 278 -16.96 11.71 8.54
CA LEU A 278 -18.26 11.23 8.08
C LEU A 278 -19.38 11.95 8.84
N ILE A 279 -19.21 12.15 10.15
CA ILE A 279 -20.19 12.85 11.00
C ILE A 279 -20.29 14.33 10.61
N THR A 280 -19.16 15.04 10.45
CA THR A 280 -19.14 16.44 10.00
C THR A 280 -19.74 16.58 8.59
N GLY A 281 -19.55 15.57 7.73
CA GLY A 281 -20.20 15.46 6.42
C GLY A 281 -21.71 15.16 6.47
N GLY A 282 -22.30 15.01 7.66
CA GLY A 282 -23.73 14.75 7.87
C GLY A 282 -24.13 13.28 7.70
N VAL A 283 -23.18 12.34 7.69
CA VAL A 283 -23.49 10.90 7.64
C VAL A 283 -23.90 10.41 9.03
N PRO A 284 -25.06 9.71 9.16
CA PRO A 284 -25.54 9.21 10.45
C PRO A 284 -24.49 8.35 11.18
N ILE A 285 -24.40 8.49 12.51
CA ILE A 285 -23.35 7.87 13.34
C ILE A 285 -23.21 6.36 13.13
N VAL A 286 -24.32 5.61 13.09
CA VAL A 286 -24.31 4.15 12.89
C VAL A 286 -23.70 3.78 11.54
N GLU A 287 -24.05 4.53 10.49
CA GLU A 287 -23.50 4.30 9.16
C GLU A 287 -22.02 4.68 9.11
N SER A 288 -21.66 5.81 9.72
CA SER A 288 -20.29 6.30 9.83
C SER A 288 -19.37 5.27 10.50
N ILE A 289 -19.79 4.69 11.63
CA ILE A 289 -19.05 3.61 12.32
C ILE A 289 -18.90 2.38 11.41
N GLY A 290 -19.96 2.01 10.68
CA GLY A 290 -19.92 0.86 9.76
C GLY A 290 -18.98 1.06 8.57
N ILE A 291 -18.89 2.28 8.04
CA ILE A 291 -17.95 2.64 6.96
C ILE A 291 -16.53 2.67 7.50
N THR A 292 -16.28 3.37 8.62
CA THR A 292 -14.93 3.49 9.21
C THR A 292 -14.36 2.14 9.63
N GLY A 293 -15.19 1.24 10.17
CA GLY A 293 -14.77 -0.12 10.53
C GLY A 293 -14.23 -0.92 9.35
N ARG A 294 -14.81 -0.77 8.16
CA ARG A 294 -14.36 -1.47 6.95
C ARG A 294 -13.05 -0.94 6.36
N ILE A 295 -12.72 0.33 6.65
CA ILE A 295 -11.53 1.01 6.10
C ILE A 295 -10.37 1.15 7.09
N VAL A 296 -10.56 0.83 8.38
CA VAL A 296 -9.51 0.96 9.43
C VAL A 296 -8.25 0.14 9.14
N GLY A 297 -8.37 -0.93 8.33
CA GLY A 297 -7.22 -1.68 7.80
C GLY A 297 -6.72 -2.83 8.69
N ASN A 298 -7.22 -2.97 9.92
CA ASN A 298 -6.92 -4.10 10.82
C ASN A 298 -8.19 -4.86 11.22
N GLU A 299 -8.14 -6.19 11.15
CA GLU A 299 -9.31 -7.05 11.39
C GLU A 299 -9.74 -7.03 12.88
N THR A 300 -8.79 -6.87 13.80
CA THR A 300 -9.10 -6.76 15.24
C THR A 300 -9.90 -5.48 15.50
N TYR A 301 -9.44 -4.36 14.95
CA TYR A 301 -10.14 -3.08 15.04
C TYR A 301 -11.49 -3.11 14.32
N GLU A 302 -11.54 -3.62 13.08
CA GLU A 302 -12.77 -3.78 12.32
C GLU A 302 -13.83 -4.53 13.13
N ARG A 303 -13.47 -5.65 13.76
CA ARG A 303 -14.41 -6.42 14.59
C ARG A 303 -14.92 -5.65 15.80
N ILE A 304 -14.05 -4.91 16.49
CA ILE A 304 -14.45 -4.09 17.65
C ILE A 304 -15.39 -2.96 17.19
N ILE A 305 -15.07 -2.31 16.07
CA ILE A 305 -15.86 -1.22 15.51
C ILE A 305 -17.22 -1.71 15.00
N GLN A 306 -17.29 -2.88 14.36
CA GLN A 306 -18.59 -3.46 13.97
C GLN A 306 -19.44 -3.82 15.18
N ARG A 307 -18.84 -4.31 16.29
CA ARG A 307 -19.56 -4.50 17.55
C ARG A 307 -20.10 -3.17 18.10
N ALA A 308 -19.32 -2.10 18.00
CA ALA A 308 -19.76 -0.77 18.39
C ALA A 308 -20.94 -0.29 17.54
N LYS A 309 -20.89 -0.50 16.21
CA LYS A 309 -22.00 -0.21 15.30
C LYS A 309 -23.29 -0.92 15.74
N ASP A 310 -23.22 -2.23 15.96
CA ASP A 310 -24.38 -3.04 16.33
C ASP A 310 -24.97 -2.62 17.68
N SER A 311 -24.11 -2.27 18.65
CA SER A 311 -24.54 -1.78 19.97
C SER A 311 -25.21 -0.40 19.88
N VAL A 312 -24.67 0.51 19.06
CA VAL A 312 -25.24 1.86 18.88
C VAL A 312 -26.56 1.80 18.12
N ALA A 313 -26.70 0.89 17.15
CA ALA A 313 -27.97 0.63 16.48
C ALA A 313 -29.07 0.17 17.46
N GLN A 314 -28.68 -0.43 18.59
CA GLN A 314 -29.59 -0.85 19.68
C GLN A 314 -29.77 0.24 20.77
N GLY A 315 -29.22 1.44 20.58
CA GLY A 315 -29.34 2.56 21.52
C GLY A 315 -28.27 2.62 22.63
N SER A 316 -27.25 1.77 22.58
CA SER A 316 -26.10 1.88 23.49
C SER A 316 -25.12 2.98 23.06
N LYS A 317 -24.21 3.36 23.95
CA LYS A 317 -23.14 4.33 23.65
C LYS A 317 -21.93 3.65 23.01
N VAL A 318 -21.25 4.37 22.12
CA VAL A 318 -19.98 3.94 21.50
C VAL A 318 -18.91 3.71 22.56
N ALA A 319 -18.82 4.62 23.53
CA ALA A 319 -17.81 4.58 24.59
C ALA A 319 -17.88 3.26 25.40
N ASP A 320 -19.08 2.74 25.67
CA ASP A 320 -19.28 1.54 26.48
C ASP A 320 -18.69 0.28 25.82
N VAL A 321 -18.63 0.26 24.48
CA VAL A 321 -17.98 -0.84 23.75
C VAL A 321 -16.47 -0.68 23.79
N PHE A 322 -15.95 0.52 23.56
CA PHE A 322 -14.50 0.78 23.55
C PHE A 322 -13.85 0.64 24.93
N GLU A 323 -14.59 0.92 26.01
CA GLU A 323 -14.15 0.74 27.40
C GLU A 323 -13.77 -0.73 27.70
N ARG A 324 -14.33 -1.70 26.97
CA ARG A 324 -13.99 -3.13 27.08
C ARG A 324 -12.69 -3.53 26.37
N TYR A 325 -12.10 -2.63 25.57
CA TYR A 325 -10.88 -2.89 24.78
C TYR A 325 -9.80 -1.82 25.02
N PRO A 326 -9.31 -1.63 26.27
CA PRO A 326 -8.38 -0.55 26.62
C PRO A 326 -7.00 -0.66 25.94
N LYS A 327 -6.64 -1.83 25.41
CA LYS A 327 -5.38 -2.03 24.69
C LYS A 327 -5.44 -1.48 23.27
N GLU A 328 -6.59 -1.58 22.62
CA GLU A 328 -6.83 -1.14 21.25
C GLU A 328 -7.36 0.30 21.19
N PHE A 329 -8.23 0.67 22.12
CA PHE A 329 -8.79 2.01 22.29
C PHE A 329 -8.30 2.58 23.63
N PRO A 330 -7.31 3.50 23.61
CA PRO A 330 -6.76 4.05 24.84
C PRO A 330 -7.83 4.73 25.70
N PRO A 331 -7.70 4.70 27.04
CA PRO A 331 -8.67 5.32 27.94
C PRO A 331 -8.99 6.78 27.61
N THR A 332 -7.99 7.56 27.20
CA THR A 332 -8.17 8.96 26.77
C THR A 332 -9.12 9.08 25.58
N PHE A 333 -8.95 8.25 24.55
CA PHE A 333 -9.83 8.23 23.38
C PHE A 333 -11.27 7.89 23.76
N THR A 334 -11.45 6.82 24.53
CA THR A 334 -12.77 6.36 25.01
C THR A 334 -13.45 7.43 25.87
N GLN A 335 -12.69 8.08 26.76
CA GLN A 335 -13.21 9.12 27.64
C GLN A 335 -13.66 10.36 26.85
N MET A 336 -12.90 10.78 25.84
CA MET A 336 -13.28 11.93 25.02
C MET A 336 -14.54 11.64 24.18
N ILE A 337 -14.70 10.42 23.64
CA ILE A 337 -15.97 10.00 23.02
C ILE A 337 -17.11 10.06 24.03
N LYS A 338 -16.90 9.53 25.24
CA LYS A 338 -17.90 9.54 26.32
C LYS A 338 -18.37 10.96 26.68
N VAL A 339 -17.45 11.94 26.65
CA VAL A 339 -17.77 13.37 26.85
C VAL A 339 -18.61 13.90 25.69
N GLY A 340 -18.18 13.68 24.44
CA GLY A 340 -18.92 14.12 23.25
C GLY A 340 -20.32 13.52 23.14
N GLU A 341 -20.49 12.25 23.49
CA GLU A 341 -21.80 11.59 23.54
C GLU A 341 -22.72 12.14 24.64
N LYS A 342 -22.15 12.58 25.78
CA LYS A 342 -22.93 13.17 26.87
C LYS A 342 -23.34 14.62 26.59
N SER A 343 -22.47 15.40 25.96
CA SER A 343 -22.75 16.80 25.61
C SER A 343 -23.57 16.95 24.33
N GLY A 344 -23.69 15.88 23.52
CA GLY A 344 -24.31 15.94 22.20
C GLY A 344 -23.43 16.57 21.12
N ALA A 345 -22.22 17.00 21.47
CA ALA A 345 -21.24 17.65 20.59
C ALA A 345 -20.17 16.65 20.13
N LEU A 346 -20.60 15.49 19.62
CA LEU A 346 -19.69 14.41 19.24
C LEU A 346 -18.83 14.79 18.02
N ASP A 347 -19.37 15.59 17.11
CA ASP A 347 -18.69 16.16 15.95
C ASP A 347 -17.50 17.05 16.34
N GLU A 348 -17.74 18.04 17.21
CA GLU A 348 -16.70 18.96 17.71
C GLU A 348 -15.66 18.21 18.55
N THR A 349 -16.11 17.33 19.44
CA THR A 349 -15.21 16.57 20.31
C THR A 349 -14.34 15.62 19.51
N LEU A 350 -14.88 14.96 18.49
CA LEU A 350 -14.09 14.11 17.59
C LEU A 350 -13.05 14.90 16.80
N ALA A 351 -13.35 16.12 16.36
CA ALA A 351 -12.37 16.97 15.68
C ALA A 351 -11.16 17.28 16.58
N GLU A 352 -11.39 17.59 17.86
CA GLU A 352 -10.32 17.81 18.84
C GLU A 352 -9.55 16.53 19.18
N ILE A 353 -10.24 15.39 19.32
CA ILE A 353 -9.59 14.07 19.47
C ILE A 353 -8.65 13.81 18.29
N VAL A 354 -9.12 14.05 17.06
CA VAL A 354 -8.33 13.84 15.85
C VAL A 354 -7.08 14.71 15.85
N LYS A 355 -7.21 15.99 16.23
CA LYS A 355 -6.08 16.91 16.32
C LYS A 355 -5.04 16.44 17.34
N PHE A 356 -5.48 16.00 18.52
CA PHE A 356 -4.59 15.44 19.56
C PHE A 356 -3.87 14.18 19.08
N TYR A 357 -4.62 13.19 18.58
CA TYR A 357 -4.06 11.90 18.14
C TYR A 357 -3.23 12.01 16.85
N ARG A 358 -3.45 13.04 16.03
CA ARG A 358 -2.57 13.38 14.90
C ARG A 358 -1.21 13.84 15.41
N GLY A 359 -1.18 14.77 16.36
CA GLY A 359 0.09 15.21 16.98
C GLY A 359 0.83 14.05 17.65
N GLU A 360 0.11 13.16 18.33
CA GLU A 360 0.70 11.95 18.90
C GLU A 360 1.24 11.01 17.84
N MET A 361 0.51 10.81 16.73
CA MET A 361 0.95 10.00 15.61
C MET A 361 2.22 10.56 14.98
N ASP A 362 2.30 11.86 14.74
CA ASP A 362 3.48 12.50 14.16
C ASP A 362 4.70 12.33 15.08
N ARG A 363 4.53 12.56 16.38
CA ARG A 363 5.59 12.30 17.39
C ARG A 363 6.01 10.84 17.41
N SER A 364 5.06 9.92 17.32
CA SER A 364 5.37 8.48 17.30
C SER A 364 6.07 8.06 16.01
N VAL A 365 5.77 8.67 14.86
CA VAL A 365 6.51 8.47 13.62
C VAL A 365 7.95 8.92 13.80
N ASP A 366 8.17 10.12 14.35
CA ASP A 366 9.52 10.67 14.55
C ASP A 366 10.32 9.85 15.55
N ALA A 367 9.71 9.40 16.64
CA ALA A 367 10.33 8.51 17.62
C ALA A 367 10.66 7.13 17.01
N PHE A 368 9.78 6.60 16.16
CA PHE A 368 10.05 5.34 15.46
C PHE A 368 11.26 5.48 14.53
N ILE A 369 11.34 6.59 13.79
CA ILE A 369 12.45 6.88 12.88
C ILE A 369 13.77 7.06 13.66
N SER A 370 13.74 7.82 14.76
CA SER A 370 14.95 8.09 15.56
C SER A 370 15.51 6.86 16.25
N LEU A 371 14.70 5.82 16.52
CA LEU A 371 15.17 4.55 17.06
C LEU A 371 15.90 3.68 16.02
N ILE A 372 15.66 3.89 14.73
CA ILE A 372 16.30 3.10 13.68
C ILE A 372 17.80 3.37 13.64
N GLU A 373 18.23 4.63 13.82
CA GLU A 373 19.64 5.01 13.73
C GLU A 373 20.52 4.39 14.83
N PRO A 374 20.20 4.49 16.14
CA PRO A 374 20.95 3.80 17.18
C PRO A 374 20.99 2.28 16.99
N LEU A 375 19.88 1.69 16.54
CA LEU A 375 19.85 0.26 16.24
C LEU A 375 20.83 -0.10 15.11
N LEU A 376 20.87 0.70 14.04
CA LEU A 376 21.83 0.51 12.95
C LEU A 376 23.27 0.66 13.43
N ILE A 377 23.57 1.65 14.27
CA ILE A 377 24.91 1.87 14.83
C ILE A 377 25.33 0.67 15.69
N VAL A 378 24.44 0.19 16.58
CA VAL A 378 24.72 -0.99 17.42
C VAL A 378 24.96 -2.23 16.55
N VAL A 379 24.08 -2.48 15.57
CA VAL A 379 24.23 -3.62 14.66
C VAL A 379 25.53 -3.52 13.88
N LEU A 380 25.84 -2.36 13.29
CA LEU A 380 27.06 -2.16 12.52
C LEU A 380 28.31 -2.24 13.41
N GLY A 381 28.26 -1.69 14.62
CA GLY A 381 29.34 -1.75 15.59
C GLY A 381 29.65 -3.19 16.03
N VAL A 382 28.62 -3.99 16.33
CA VAL A 382 28.78 -5.42 16.61
C VAL A 382 29.38 -6.15 15.41
N LEU A 383 28.94 -5.79 14.21
CA LEU A 383 29.38 -6.46 12.98
C LEU A 383 30.84 -6.12 12.64
N VAL A 384 31.17 -4.83 12.55
CA VAL A 384 32.54 -4.35 12.29
C VAL A 384 33.48 -4.74 13.42
N GLY A 385 33.05 -4.59 14.68
CA GLY A 385 33.82 -5.01 15.85
C GLY A 385 34.07 -6.52 15.89
N GLY A 386 33.07 -7.33 15.53
CA GLY A 386 33.21 -8.77 15.40
C GLY A 386 34.23 -9.17 14.32
N VAL A 387 34.19 -8.51 13.15
CA VAL A 387 35.19 -8.72 12.11
C VAL A 387 36.57 -8.27 12.58
N MET A 388 36.72 -7.06 13.11
CA MET A 388 38.00 -6.56 13.63
C MET A 388 38.59 -7.47 14.71
N ALA A 389 37.78 -7.93 15.67
CA ALA A 389 38.21 -8.87 16.69
C ALA A 389 38.70 -10.19 16.09
N SER A 390 38.00 -10.71 15.06
CA SER A 390 38.40 -11.93 14.38
C SER A 390 39.74 -11.83 13.65
N LEU A 391 40.11 -10.61 13.20
CA LEU A 391 41.38 -10.33 12.53
C LEU A 391 42.52 -10.04 13.51
N MET A 392 42.25 -9.24 14.54
CA MET A 392 43.28 -8.75 15.47
C MET A 392 43.63 -9.77 16.56
N LEU A 393 42.66 -10.55 17.07
CA LEU A 393 42.93 -11.52 18.14
C LEU A 393 43.98 -12.58 17.73
N PRO A 394 43.90 -13.21 16.54
CA PRO A 394 44.92 -14.15 16.11
C PRO A 394 46.31 -13.52 15.95
N LEU A 395 46.38 -12.31 15.39
CA LEU A 395 47.65 -11.57 15.24
C LEU A 395 48.30 -11.26 16.60
N TYR A 396 47.49 -10.87 17.59
CA TYR A 396 48.01 -10.62 18.93
C TYR A 396 48.52 -11.91 19.60
N GLN A 397 47.79 -13.02 19.42
CA GLN A 397 48.20 -14.33 19.92
C GLN A 397 49.46 -14.87 19.24
N SER A 398 49.62 -14.67 17.93
CA SER A 398 50.84 -15.09 17.22
C SER A 398 52.06 -14.28 17.66
N ILE A 399 51.91 -12.96 17.89
CA ILE A 399 52.99 -12.12 18.42
C ILE A 399 53.36 -12.53 19.85
N THR A 400 52.38 -12.75 20.73
CA THR A 400 52.67 -13.18 22.11
C THR A 400 53.20 -14.62 22.20
N ALA A 401 52.80 -15.51 21.30
CA ALA A 401 53.36 -16.85 21.20
C ALA A 401 54.80 -16.88 20.66
N GLY A 402 55.15 -15.99 19.74
CA GLY A 402 56.51 -15.85 19.19
C GLY A 402 57.52 -15.16 20.12
N ILE A 403 57.08 -14.64 21.28
CA ILE A 403 57.94 -14.04 22.32
C ILE A 403 58.33 -15.08 23.40
N ARG A 404 57.93 -16.36 23.26
CA ARG A 404 58.31 -17.44 24.18
C ARG A 404 59.37 -18.38 23.64
#